data_AF-A0A268FH39-F1
#
_entry.id   AF-A0A268FH39-F1
#
_cell.length_a   1.000
_cell.length_b   1.000
_cell.length_c   1.000
_cell.angle_alpha   90.00
_cell.angle_beta   90.00
_cell.angle_gamma   90.00
#
_symmetry.space_group_name_H-M   'P 1'
#
loop_
_entity.id
_entity.type
_entity.pdbx_description
1 polymer ?
#
loop_
_entity_poly.entity_id
_entity_poly.type
_entity_poly.pdbx_seq_one_letter_code
_entity_poly.pdbx_strand_id
1 'polypeptide(L)'
;MKNDFIVLAPFQYMIECTCPRPEHTFILDLHKGDIITITEEKKYVDSLGWLLLVMVNDYSFFMFIDEIEEFIANKKITSLMDMELRMNYLEYKVNESLDGLNKEQFELFAKELNDLKSIQNELALI
;
A
#
# COMPACT_ATOMS: atom_id res chain seq x y z
N MET A 1 13.23 5.42 7.93
CA MET A 1 11.82 5.19 8.38
C MET A 1 11.30 4.04 7.54
N LYS A 2 10.61 3.02 8.10
CA LYS A 2 10.11 1.93 7.25
C LYS A 2 8.92 2.42 6.45
N ASN A 3 9.07 2.51 5.14
CA ASN A 3 8.01 2.91 4.23
C ASN A 3 7.29 1.65 3.75
N ASP A 4 6.50 1.07 4.66
CA ASP A 4 5.74 -0.13 4.40
C ASP A 4 4.36 0.25 3.85
N PHE A 5 4.00 -0.39 2.75
CA PHE A 5 2.72 -0.26 2.07
C PHE A 5 2.00 -1.61 2.09
N ILE A 6 0.68 -1.57 2.13
CA ILE A 6 -0.16 -2.75 2.04
C ILE A 6 -0.95 -2.72 0.74
N VAL A 7 -1.06 -3.88 0.10
CA VAL A 7 -1.91 -4.08 -1.07
C VAL A 7 -3.39 -4.14 -0.66
N LEU A 8 -4.20 -3.23 -1.18
CA LEU A 8 -5.64 -3.13 -0.93
C LEU A 8 -6.48 -3.91 -1.97
N ALA A 9 -5.99 -3.98 -3.20
CA ALA A 9 -6.64 -4.68 -4.31
C ALA A 9 -5.59 -5.50 -5.07
N PRO A 10 -5.86 -6.77 -5.43
CA PRO A 10 -4.88 -7.62 -6.07
C PRO A 10 -4.51 -7.10 -7.47
N PHE A 11 -3.25 -7.24 -7.85
CA PHE A 11 -2.76 -6.86 -9.17
C PHE A 11 -1.50 -7.64 -9.54
N GLN A 12 -1.17 -7.63 -10.83
CA GLN A 12 0.06 -8.22 -11.35
C GLN A 12 1.06 -7.10 -11.62
N TYR A 13 2.32 -7.32 -11.24
CA TYR A 13 3.42 -6.42 -11.55
C TYR A 13 4.46 -7.14 -12.39
N MET A 14 4.79 -6.58 -13.56
CA MET A 14 5.86 -7.11 -14.40
C MET A 14 7.19 -6.52 -13.92
N ILE A 15 8.06 -7.37 -13.40
CA ILE A 15 9.38 -6.95 -12.96
C ILE A 15 10.31 -6.99 -14.18
N GLU A 16 10.69 -5.81 -14.65
CA GLU A 16 11.69 -5.66 -15.71
C GLU A 16 13.09 -5.48 -15.10
N CYS A 17 13.95 -6.49 -15.23
CA CYS A 17 15.34 -6.34 -14.79
C CYS A 17 16.05 -5.27 -15.62
N THR A 18 16.61 -4.24 -14.97
CA THR A 18 17.48 -3.24 -15.62
C THR A 18 18.86 -3.79 -16.02
N CYS A 19 19.02 -5.12 -16.06
CA CYS A 19 20.24 -5.81 -16.44
C CYS A 19 20.23 -6.15 -17.94
N PRO A 20 21.40 -6.23 -18.60
CA PRO A 20 21.50 -6.55 -20.03
C PRO A 20 21.14 -8.01 -20.39
N ARG A 21 20.59 -8.79 -19.46
CA ARG A 21 20.17 -10.18 -19.67
C ARG A 21 18.62 -10.24 -19.68
N PRO A 22 17.99 -10.54 -20.82
CA PRO A 22 16.53 -10.48 -20.98
C PRO A 22 15.75 -11.59 -20.25
N GLU A 23 16.44 -12.61 -19.73
CA GLU A 23 15.83 -13.79 -19.10
C GLU A 23 15.34 -13.56 -17.65
N HIS A 24 15.49 -12.35 -17.11
CA HIS A 24 15.09 -12.00 -15.73
C HIS A 24 13.82 -11.13 -15.68
N THR A 25 12.86 -11.41 -16.56
CA THR A 25 11.54 -10.77 -16.51
C THR A 25 10.55 -11.79 -15.96
N PHE A 26 9.83 -11.44 -14.90
CA PHE A 26 8.76 -12.28 -14.36
C PHE A 26 7.61 -11.43 -13.84
N ILE A 27 6.44 -12.06 -13.76
CA ILE A 27 5.23 -11.43 -13.23
C ILE A 27 5.12 -11.82 -11.76
N LEU A 28 5.02 -10.81 -10.90
CA LEU A 28 4.70 -10.98 -9.49
C LEU A 28 3.21 -10.75 -9.29
N ASP A 29 2.53 -11.76 -8.77
CA ASP A 29 1.13 -11.67 -8.35
C ASP A 29 1.07 -11.08 -6.93
N LEU A 30 0.54 -9.87 -6.82
CA LEU A 30 0.37 -9.16 -5.55
C LEU A 30 -1.07 -9.35 -5.08
N HIS A 31 -1.21 -9.95 -3.90
CA HIS A 31 -2.49 -10.25 -3.28
C HIS A 31 -2.85 -9.20 -2.26
N LYS A 32 -4.16 -9.05 -1.99
CA LYS A 32 -4.62 -8.16 -0.91
C LYS A 32 -3.99 -8.62 0.42
N GLY A 33 -3.42 -7.68 1.16
CA GLY A 33 -2.72 -7.93 2.41
C GLY A 33 -1.20 -8.07 2.27
N ASP A 34 -0.67 -8.26 1.06
CA ASP A 34 0.78 -8.31 0.86
C ASP A 34 1.44 -6.99 1.28
N ILE A 35 2.61 -7.10 1.92
CA ILE A 35 3.41 -5.96 2.35
C ILE A 35 4.49 -5.65 1.32
N ILE A 36 4.52 -4.39 0.91
CA ILE A 36 5.51 -3.81 0.02
C ILE A 36 6.37 -2.86 0.85
N THR A 37 7.62 -3.22 1.09
CA THR A 37 8.58 -2.36 1.78
C THR A 37 9.41 -1.58 0.78
N ILE A 38 9.26 -0.25 0.76
CA ILE A 38 10.13 0.64 0.00
C ILE A 38 11.34 0.98 0.85
N THR A 39 12.53 0.69 0.34
CA THR A 39 13.79 0.98 1.04
C THR A 39 14.30 2.38 0.73
N GLU A 40 15.38 2.80 1.41
CA GLU A 40 16.06 4.07 1.12
C GLU A 40 17.02 3.95 -0.08
N GLU A 41 17.24 2.74 -0.61
CA GLU A 41 18.08 2.52 -1.78
C GLU A 41 17.37 2.95 -3.05
N LYS A 42 18.05 3.81 -3.82
CA LYS A 42 17.52 4.45 -5.01
C LYS A 42 18.54 4.46 -6.12
N LYS A 43 18.07 4.33 -7.36
CA LYS A 43 18.88 4.35 -8.57
C LYS A 43 18.27 5.34 -9.55
N TYR A 44 19.10 6.20 -10.13
CA TYR A 44 18.70 7.01 -11.27
C TYR A 44 19.25 6.37 -12.54
N VAL A 45 18.41 6.26 -13.56
CA VAL A 45 18.80 5.78 -14.89
C VAL A 45 18.44 6.84 -15.91
N ASP A 46 19.45 7.29 -16.67
CA ASP A 46 19.23 8.24 -17.77
C ASP A 46 18.12 7.73 -18.69
N SER A 47 17.22 8.61 -19.10
CA SER A 47 15.99 8.34 -19.90
C SER A 47 14.86 7.54 -19.23
N LEU A 48 15.09 6.87 -18.10
CA LEU A 48 14.05 6.10 -17.38
C LEU A 48 13.64 6.73 -16.03
N GLY A 49 14.47 7.59 -15.45
CA GLY A 49 14.15 8.32 -14.22
C GLY A 49 14.59 7.62 -12.93
N TRP A 50 13.86 7.87 -11.84
CA TRP A 50 14.16 7.34 -10.51
C TRP A 50 13.49 6.00 -10.27
N LEU A 51 14.29 5.06 -9.76
CA LEU A 51 13.83 3.78 -9.26
C LEU A 51 14.14 3.66 -7.76
N LEU A 52 13.26 2.99 -7.04
CA LEU A 52 13.43 2.64 -5.63
C LEU A 52 13.53 1.13 -5.51
N LEU A 53 14.43 0.67 -4.63
CA LEU A 53 14.48 -0.75 -4.28
C LEU A 53 13.30 -1.09 -3.36
N VAL A 54 12.51 -2.06 -3.80
CA VAL A 54 11.30 -2.53 -3.15
C VAL A 54 11.48 -4.00 -2.79
N MET A 55 10.99 -4.37 -1.60
CA MET A 55 10.94 -5.76 -1.13
C MET A 55 9.48 -6.17 -0.97
N VAL A 56 9.13 -7.32 -1.56
CA VAL A 56 7.80 -7.94 -1.42
C VAL A 56 7.96 -9.44 -1.32
N ASN A 57 7.44 -10.04 -0.25
CA ASN A 57 7.63 -11.46 0.05
C ASN A 57 9.14 -11.82 0.02
N ASP A 58 9.53 -12.81 -0.77
CA ASP A 58 10.93 -13.24 -0.95
C ASP A 58 11.66 -12.50 -2.10
N TYR A 59 11.02 -11.50 -2.71
CA TYR A 59 11.54 -10.78 -3.87
C TYR A 59 12.08 -9.40 -3.49
N SER A 60 13.17 -9.00 -4.14
CA SER A 60 13.75 -7.67 -4.04
C SER A 60 14.09 -7.18 -5.45
N PHE A 61 13.55 -6.03 -5.84
CA PHE A 61 13.67 -5.49 -7.18
C PHE A 61 13.50 -3.98 -7.20
N PHE A 62 13.99 -3.33 -8.25
CA PHE A 62 13.79 -1.90 -8.46
C PHE A 62 12.45 -1.64 -9.17
N MET A 63 11.67 -0.71 -8.65
CA MET A 63 10.40 -0.24 -9.23
C MET A 63 10.53 1.25 -9.57
N PHE A 64 9.89 1.70 -10.65
CA PHE A 64 9.85 3.11 -10.99
C PHE A 64 9.01 3.89 -9.99
N ILE A 65 9.46 5.08 -9.62
CA ILE A 65 8.70 5.92 -8.67
C ILE A 65 7.30 6.26 -9.20
N ASP A 66 7.18 6.52 -10.51
CA ASP A 66 5.92 6.86 -11.16
C ASP A 66 4.89 5.71 -11.08
N GLU A 67 5.36 4.46 -11.14
CA GLU A 67 4.49 3.28 -10.98
C GLU A 67 3.99 3.13 -9.54
N ILE A 68 4.87 3.39 -8.55
CA ILE A 68 4.49 3.40 -7.13
C ILE A 68 3.41 4.46 -6.88
N GLU A 69 3.63 5.67 -7.39
CA GLU A 69 2.67 6.78 -7.31
C GLU A 69 1.34 6.43 -7.99
N GLU A 70 1.38 5.76 -9.15
CA GLU A 70 0.18 5.28 -9.83
C GLU A 70 -0.57 4.24 -8.99
N PHE A 71 0.13 3.30 -8.34
CA PHE A 71 -0.51 2.31 -7.47
C PHE A 71 -1.18 2.96 -6.26
N ILE A 72 -0.59 4.02 -5.70
CA ILE A 72 -1.19 4.81 -4.62
C ILE A 72 -2.43 5.57 -5.14
N ALA A 73 -2.30 6.29 -6.26
CA ALA A 73 -3.38 7.09 -6.85
C ALA A 73 -4.60 6.23 -7.22
N ASN A 74 -4.35 5.02 -7.73
CA ASN A 74 -5.38 4.05 -8.08
C ASN A 74 -5.88 3.23 -6.88
N LYS A 75 -5.44 3.54 -5.66
CA LYS A 75 -5.81 2.84 -4.42
C LYS A 75 -5.52 1.33 -4.44
N LYS A 76 -4.53 0.90 -5.23
CA LYS A 76 -4.03 -0.48 -5.22
C LYS A 76 -3.21 -0.74 -3.96
N ILE A 77 -2.46 0.25 -3.50
CA ILE A 77 -1.65 0.19 -2.29
C ILE A 77 -1.90 1.44 -1.42
N THR A 78 -1.64 1.34 -0.13
CA THR A 78 -1.61 2.49 0.81
C THR A 78 -0.48 2.31 1.80
N SER A 79 0.11 3.40 2.30
CA SER A 79 1.10 3.28 3.37
C SER A 79 0.42 2.82 4.66
N LEU A 80 1.12 2.04 5.49
CA LEU A 80 0.61 1.66 6.81
C LEU A 80 0.37 2.89 7.69
N MET A 81 1.22 3.91 7.57
CA MET A 81 1.05 5.20 8.26
C MET A 81 -0.27 5.90 7.87
N ASP A 82 -0.58 5.97 6.58
CA ASP A 82 -1.83 6.58 6.11
C ASP A 82 -3.05 5.77 6.56
N MET A 83 -2.93 4.44 6.62
CA MET A 83 -3.97 3.57 7.17
C MET A 83 -4.21 3.87 8.66
N GLU A 84 -3.16 3.96 9.47
CA GLU A 84 -3.25 4.31 10.89
C GLU A 84 -3.87 5.70 11.10
N LEU A 85 -3.43 6.69 10.32
CA LEU A 85 -4.01 8.04 10.36
C LEU A 85 -5.48 8.04 9.97
N ARG A 86 -5.88 7.26 8.97
CA ARG A 86 -7.28 7.13 8.56
C ARG A 86 -8.12 6.47 9.65
N MET A 87 -7.61 5.43 10.30
CA MET A 87 -8.28 4.77 11.43
C MET A 87 -8.49 5.75 12.58
N ASN A 88 -7.45 6.49 12.97
CA ASN A 88 -7.54 7.52 14.03
C ASN A 88 -8.59 8.58 13.70
N TYR A 89 -8.63 9.06 12.45
CA TYR A 89 -9.64 10.02 11.99
C TYR A 89 -11.06 9.44 12.05
N LEU A 90 -11.25 8.19 11.61
CA LEU A 90 -12.55 7.52 11.61
C LEU A 90 -13.05 7.28 13.04
N GLU A 91 -12.18 6.88 13.97
CA GLU A 91 -12.54 6.77 15.39
C GLU A 91 -13.03 8.08 15.97
N TYR A 92 -12.33 9.18 15.69
CA TYR A 92 -12.79 10.52 16.05
C TYR A 92 -14.16 10.84 15.44
N LYS A 93 -14.37 10.54 14.14
CA LYS A 93 -15.65 10.83 13.46
C LYS A 93 -16.82 9.97 13.93
N VAL A 94 -16.56 8.72 14.33
CA VAL A 94 -17.55 7.87 14.99
C VAL A 94 -18.00 8.52 16.30
N ASN A 95 -17.05 8.96 17.14
CA ASN A 95 -17.37 9.63 18.41
C ASN A 95 -18.13 10.94 18.19
N GLU A 96 -17.67 11.80 17.26
CA GLU A 96 -18.35 13.05 16.91
C GLU A 96 -19.81 12.80 16.42
N SER A 97 -20.02 11.74 15.63
CA SER A 97 -21.36 11.38 15.14
C SER A 97 -22.28 10.89 16.26
N LEU A 98 -21.74 10.18 17.25
CA LEU A 98 -22.47 9.77 18.45
C LEU A 98 -22.87 10.98 19.30
N ASP A 99 -21.94 11.90 19.55
CA ASP A 99 -22.19 13.14 20.30
C ASP A 99 -23.26 14.01 19.62
N GLY A 100 -23.25 14.04 18.28
CA GLY A 100 -24.22 14.76 17.46
C GLY A 100 -25.54 14.02 17.22
N LEU A 101 -25.71 12.80 17.75
CA LEU A 101 -26.87 11.91 17.47
C LEU A 101 -27.14 11.69 15.97
N ASN A 102 -26.09 11.77 15.14
CA ASN A 102 -26.19 11.62 13.69
C ASN A 102 -25.99 10.16 13.28
N LYS A 103 -27.10 9.42 13.20
CA LYS A 103 -27.09 7.99 12.88
C LYS A 103 -26.46 7.68 11.51
N GLU A 104 -26.75 8.46 10.49
CA GLU A 104 -26.27 8.18 9.13
C GLU A 104 -24.74 8.29 9.04
N GLN A 105 -24.18 9.36 9.62
CA GLN A 105 -22.73 9.54 9.68
C GLN A 105 -22.06 8.47 10.57
N PHE A 106 -22.69 8.13 11.70
CA PHE A 106 -22.20 7.06 12.55
C PHE A 106 -22.10 5.73 11.78
N GLU A 107 -23.17 5.32 11.10
CA GLU A 107 -23.20 4.06 10.35
C GLU A 107 -22.14 4.05 9.24
N LEU A 108 -21.98 5.17 8.53
CA LEU A 108 -20.96 5.32 7.49
C LEU A 108 -19.53 5.16 8.05
N PHE A 109 -19.17 5.95 9.06
CA PHE A 109 -17.81 5.95 9.61
C PHE A 109 -17.50 4.67 10.39
N ALA A 110 -18.46 4.12 11.12
CA ALA A 110 -18.29 2.88 11.86
C ALA A 110 -18.06 1.69 10.91
N LYS A 111 -18.78 1.65 9.78
CA LYS A 111 -18.56 0.63 8.75
C LYS A 111 -17.15 0.72 8.18
N GLU A 112 -16.74 1.91 7.72
CA GLU A 112 -15.40 2.09 7.15
C GLU A 112 -14.29 1.77 8.15
N LEU A 113 -14.46 2.16 9.42
CA LEU A 113 -13.50 1.82 10.49
C LEU A 113 -13.39 0.31 10.71
N ASN A 114 -14.52 -0.40 10.72
CA ASN A 114 -14.53 -1.86 10.88
C ASN A 114 -13.86 -2.55 9.69
N ASP A 115 -14.08 -2.07 8.47
CA ASP A 115 -13.43 -2.61 7.27
C ASP A 115 -11.89 -2.46 7.36
N LEU A 116 -11.38 -1.29 7.80
CA LEU A 116 -9.95 -1.08 8.01
C LEU A 116 -9.38 -1.92 9.16
N LYS A 117 -10.12 -2.06 10.27
CA LYS A 117 -9.71 -2.93 11.40
C LYS A 117 -9.63 -4.40 10.99
N SER A 118 -10.51 -4.86 10.10
CA SER A 118 -10.42 -6.22 9.55
C SER A 118 -9.11 -6.44 8.80
N ILE A 119 -8.74 -5.48 7.94
CA ILE A 119 -7.47 -5.53 7.18
C ILE A 119 -6.27 -5.51 8.14
N GLN A 120 -6.28 -4.64 9.16
CA GLN A 120 -5.21 -4.59 10.16
C GLN A 120 -5.09 -5.91 10.96
N ASN A 121 -6.20 -6.55 11.30
CA ASN A 121 -6.18 -7.82 12.02
C ASN A 121 -5.62 -8.97 11.17
N GLU A 122 -5.91 -8.97 9.86
CA GLU A 122 -5.31 -9.93 8.92
C GLU A 122 -3.78 -9.79 8.88
N LEU A 123 -3.26 -8.56 8.99
CA LEU A 123 -1.82 -8.30 9.08
C LEU A 123 -1.19 -8.78 10.39
N ALA A 124 -1.89 -8.66 11.52
CA ALA A 124 -1.36 -9.03 12.84
C ALA A 124 -1.28 -10.55 13.09
N LEU A 125 -1.78 -11.36 12.16
CA LEU A 125 -1.79 -12.82 12.21
C LEU A 125 -0.66 -13.46 11.39
N ILE A 126 0.17 -12.66 10.73
CA ILE A 126 1.34 -13.07 9.92
C ILE A 126 2.62 -12.71 10.70
#